data_AF-A0A1V5LZG4-F1
#
_entry.id   AF-A0A1V5LZG4-F1
#
_cell.length_a   1.000
_cell.length_b   1.000
_cell.length_c   1.000
_cell.angle_alpha   90.00
_cell.angle_beta   90.00
_cell.angle_gamma   90.00
#
_symmetry.space_group_name_H-M   'P 1'
#
loop_
_entity.id
_entity.type
_entity.pdbx_description
1 polymer ?
#
loop_
_entity_poly.entity_id
_entity_poly.type
_entity_poly.pdbx_seq_one_letter_code
_entity_poly.pdbx_strand_id
1 'polypeptide(L)'
;MKVAVLKNPYTFAYVVSDVPEECRSRLLDDLYWPVEQSFLKQWSDGPGIEIVAGNFEKHGVESLEQLMKIRPAPWEQALSAFIEKLAGTGIRWYIHGSAAMALWGIAVAPRDLNIIFPDLADFDRVRQHFLSETIYPLERCEGWLMGGLGGLFIHANIGLAFNNATDVPFDMRPLKEMEWRGRTIAISPLEWLIRDNQHYGRSERVALIERFMSKG
;
A
#
# COMPACT_ATOMS: atom_id res chain seq x y z
N MET A 1 -18.95 -4.60 -11.08
CA MET A 1 -17.57 -4.37 -11.53
C MET A 1 -17.02 -5.62 -12.18
N LYS A 2 -16.23 -5.45 -13.24
CA LYS A 2 -15.46 -6.51 -13.88
C LYS A 2 -14.03 -6.05 -14.06
N VAL A 3 -13.09 -6.98 -13.96
CA VAL A 3 -11.67 -6.73 -14.20
C VAL A 3 -11.17 -7.58 -15.36
N ALA A 4 -10.19 -7.06 -16.09
CA ALA A 4 -9.45 -7.79 -17.10
C ALA A 4 -8.02 -7.27 -17.16
N VAL A 5 -7.12 -8.05 -17.76
CA VAL A 5 -5.77 -7.62 -18.10
C VAL A 5 -5.66 -7.52 -19.61
N LEU A 6 -5.16 -6.40 -20.10
CA LEU A 6 -4.71 -6.24 -21.48
C LEU A 6 -3.20 -6.29 -21.52
N LYS A 7 -2.63 -7.08 -22.41
CA LYS A 7 -1.19 -7.17 -22.61
C LYS A 7 -0.83 -7.02 -24.08
N ASN A 8 0.23 -6.26 -24.33
CA ASN A 8 0.94 -6.23 -25.61
C ASN A 8 2.45 -6.44 -25.33
N PRO A 9 3.31 -6.50 -26.36
CA PRO A 9 4.74 -6.77 -26.17
C PRO A 9 5.53 -5.74 -25.35
N TYR A 10 4.96 -4.56 -25.07
CA TYR A 10 5.63 -3.45 -24.41
C TYR A 10 4.97 -3.05 -23.09
N THR A 11 3.66 -3.27 -22.96
CA THR A 11 2.88 -2.80 -21.82
C THR A 11 1.85 -3.83 -21.40
N PHE A 12 1.46 -3.75 -20.14
CA PHE A 12 0.26 -4.40 -19.66
C PHE A 12 -0.59 -3.38 -18.90
N ALA A 13 -1.89 -3.59 -18.91
CA ALA A 13 -2.85 -2.69 -18.28
C ALA A 13 -3.96 -3.47 -17.60
N TYR A 14 -4.37 -2.97 -16.43
CA TYR A 14 -5.60 -3.38 -15.78
C TYR A 14 -6.75 -2.60 -16.34
N VAL A 15 -7.81 -3.31 -16.71
CA VAL A 15 -9.07 -2.73 -17.18
C VAL A 15 -10.13 -2.99 -16.14
N VAL A 16 -10.81 -1.95 -15.73
CA VAL A 16 -11.95 -2.01 -14.81
C VAL A 16 -13.18 -1.46 -15.51
N SER A 17 -14.22 -2.27 -15.58
CA SER A 17 -15.52 -1.90 -16.19
C SER A 17 -16.67 -2.14 -15.21
N ASP A 18 -17.87 -1.68 -15.57
CA ASP A 18 -19.06 -1.76 -14.72
C ASP A 18 -18.82 -1.14 -13.32
N VAL A 19 -18.17 0.03 -13.30
CA VAL A 19 -17.82 0.79 -12.08
C VAL A 19 -19.00 1.68 -11.67
N PRO A 20 -19.52 1.55 -10.43
CA PRO A 20 -20.55 2.45 -9.90
C PRO A 20 -20.09 3.91 -9.92
N GLU A 21 -20.99 4.84 -10.26
CA GLU A 21 -20.66 6.25 -10.46
C GLU A 21 -19.99 6.87 -9.22
N GLU A 22 -20.49 6.55 -8.04
CA GLU A 22 -19.98 6.99 -6.74
C GLU A 22 -18.56 6.50 -6.42
N CYS A 23 -18.08 5.48 -7.14
CA CYS A 23 -16.76 4.89 -6.95
C CYS A 23 -15.72 5.41 -7.96
N ARG A 24 -16.14 6.08 -9.03
CA ARG A 24 -15.26 6.49 -10.13
C ARG A 24 -14.17 7.46 -9.71
N SER A 25 -14.47 8.40 -8.81
CA SER A 25 -13.46 9.33 -8.28
C SER A 25 -12.33 8.63 -7.54
N ARG A 26 -12.61 7.48 -6.90
CA ARG A 26 -11.59 6.70 -6.18
C ARG A 26 -10.64 5.98 -7.12
N LEU A 27 -11.09 5.62 -8.33
CA LEU A 27 -10.21 5.06 -9.35
C LEU A 27 -9.24 6.12 -9.86
N LEU A 28 -9.70 7.37 -10.02
CA LEU A 28 -8.83 8.50 -10.37
C LEU A 28 -7.77 8.75 -9.28
N ASP A 29 -8.17 8.72 -8.00
CA ASP A 29 -7.25 8.85 -6.86
C ASP A 29 -6.17 7.77 -6.86
N ASP A 30 -6.47 6.58 -7.41
CA ASP A 30 -5.55 5.45 -7.54
C ASP A 30 -4.91 5.34 -8.95
N LEU A 31 -4.95 6.43 -9.74
CA LEU A 31 -4.29 6.54 -11.04
C LEU A 31 -4.83 5.58 -12.11
N TYR A 32 -6.09 5.19 -12.01
CA TYR A 32 -6.82 4.58 -13.10
C TYR A 32 -7.48 5.68 -13.95
N TRP A 33 -7.16 5.69 -15.24
CA TRP A 33 -7.61 6.71 -16.19
C TRP A 33 -8.85 6.25 -16.96
N PRO A 34 -9.87 7.10 -17.14
CA PRO A 34 -11.07 6.73 -17.88
C PRO A 34 -10.77 6.59 -19.37
N VAL A 35 -11.26 5.49 -19.97
CA VAL A 35 -11.22 5.24 -21.41
C VAL A 35 -12.56 4.64 -21.81
N GLU A 36 -13.32 5.38 -22.62
CA GLU A 36 -14.71 5.05 -22.98
C GLU A 36 -15.58 4.76 -21.75
N GLN A 37 -16.05 3.52 -21.59
CA GLN A 37 -16.88 3.07 -20.46
C GLN A 37 -16.08 2.34 -19.36
N SER A 38 -14.75 2.34 -19.47
CA SER A 38 -13.85 1.62 -18.57
C SER A 38 -12.80 2.55 -17.96
N PHE A 39 -12.00 1.99 -17.07
CA PHE A 39 -10.84 2.63 -16.44
C PHE A 39 -9.61 1.77 -16.66
N LEU A 40 -8.46 2.39 -16.98
CA LEU A 40 -7.20 1.71 -17.20
C LEU A 40 -6.08 2.21 -16.29
N LYS A 41 -5.30 1.29 -15.75
CA LYS A 41 -4.00 1.57 -15.14
C LYS A 41 -2.96 0.74 -15.85
N GLN A 42 -1.89 1.38 -16.33
CA GLN A 42 -0.93 0.78 -17.25
C GLN A 42 0.48 0.86 -16.69
N TRP A 43 1.28 -0.15 -17.02
CA TRP A 43 2.69 -0.25 -16.71
C TRP A 43 3.47 -0.80 -17.92
N SER A 44 4.79 -0.70 -17.85
CA SER A 44 5.69 -1.37 -18.80
C SER A 44 5.69 -2.88 -18.58
N ASP A 45 5.92 -3.66 -19.64
CA ASP A 45 6.16 -5.10 -19.51
C ASP A 45 7.50 -5.35 -18.77
N GLY A 46 7.61 -6.49 -18.08
CA GLY A 46 8.79 -6.80 -17.29
C GLY A 46 8.78 -8.17 -16.62
N PRO A 47 9.87 -8.53 -15.92
CA PRO A 47 9.99 -9.81 -15.24
C PRO A 47 8.87 -10.04 -14.24
N GLY A 48 8.24 -11.22 -14.29
CA GLY A 48 7.20 -11.63 -13.34
C GLY A 48 5.81 -11.09 -13.65
N ILE A 49 5.61 -10.37 -14.77
CA ILE A 49 4.33 -9.73 -15.05
C ILE A 49 3.17 -10.70 -15.20
N GLU A 50 3.41 -11.90 -15.72
CA GLU A 50 2.35 -12.90 -15.88
C GLU A 50 1.79 -13.33 -14.52
N ILE A 51 2.65 -13.38 -13.49
CA ILE A 51 2.23 -13.70 -12.12
C ILE A 51 1.40 -12.54 -11.56
N VAL A 52 1.87 -11.31 -11.77
CA VAL A 52 1.20 -10.09 -11.28
C VAL A 52 -0.18 -9.91 -11.96
N ALA A 53 -0.23 -10.10 -13.28
CA ALA A 53 -1.47 -10.10 -14.06
C ALA A 53 -2.44 -11.17 -13.57
N GLY A 54 -1.98 -12.41 -13.41
CA GLY A 54 -2.82 -13.51 -12.90
C GLY A 54 -3.35 -13.24 -11.49
N ASN A 55 -2.55 -12.61 -10.63
CA ASN A 55 -3.00 -12.17 -9.31
C ASN A 55 -4.11 -11.12 -9.39
N PHE A 56 -4.00 -10.16 -10.31
CA PHE A 56 -5.05 -9.17 -10.52
C PHE A 56 -6.32 -9.77 -11.12
N GLU A 57 -6.23 -10.71 -12.07
CA GLU A 57 -7.40 -11.42 -12.57
C GLU A 57 -8.13 -12.18 -11.46
N LYS A 58 -7.36 -12.77 -10.53
CA LYS A 58 -7.89 -13.54 -9.40
C LYS A 58 -8.46 -12.67 -8.28
N HIS A 59 -7.82 -11.55 -7.96
CA HIS A 59 -8.10 -10.77 -6.74
C HIS A 59 -8.53 -9.32 -7.00
N GLY A 60 -8.48 -8.84 -8.24
CA GLY A 60 -8.68 -7.44 -8.61
C GLY A 60 -10.03 -6.90 -8.22
N VAL A 61 -11.12 -7.67 -8.38
CA VAL A 61 -12.46 -7.25 -7.95
C VAL A 61 -12.47 -7.00 -6.44
N GLU A 62 -12.00 -7.95 -5.64
CA GLU A 62 -11.98 -7.82 -4.17
C GLU A 62 -11.06 -6.68 -3.71
N SER A 63 -9.87 -6.57 -4.31
CA SER A 63 -8.93 -5.46 -4.09
C SER A 63 -9.58 -4.11 -4.33
N LEU A 64 -10.27 -3.94 -5.45
CA LEU A 64 -10.94 -2.68 -5.80
C LEU A 64 -12.14 -2.42 -4.89
N GLU A 65 -12.97 -3.42 -4.58
CA GLU A 65 -14.08 -3.27 -3.64
C GLU A 65 -13.63 -2.76 -2.27
N GLN A 66 -12.48 -3.24 -1.78
CA GLN A 66 -11.88 -2.74 -0.54
C GLN A 66 -11.36 -1.30 -0.68
N LEU A 67 -10.64 -1.00 -1.76
CA LEU A 67 -10.15 0.35 -2.05
C LEU A 67 -11.31 1.37 -2.09
N MET A 68 -12.44 0.94 -2.66
CA MET A 68 -13.63 1.76 -2.85
C MET A 68 -14.55 1.84 -1.62
N LYS A 69 -14.25 1.10 -0.55
CA LYS A 69 -15.10 0.96 0.66
C LYS A 69 -16.45 0.29 0.41
N ILE A 70 -16.60 -0.47 -0.68
CA ILE A 70 -17.75 -1.34 -0.89
C ILE A 70 -17.67 -2.52 0.09
N ARG A 71 -16.45 -3.02 0.31
CA ARG A 71 -16.16 -4.10 1.24
C ARG A 71 -15.14 -3.63 2.29
N PRO A 72 -15.29 -3.98 3.58
CA PRO A 72 -14.27 -3.68 4.57
C PRO A 72 -12.99 -4.47 4.28
N ALA A 73 -11.84 -3.83 4.50
CA ALA A 73 -10.53 -4.48 4.41
C ALA A 73 -10.20 -5.18 5.73
N PRO A 74 -9.92 -6.49 5.73
CA PRO A 74 -9.45 -7.21 6.92
C PRO A 74 -7.96 -6.90 7.20
N TRP A 75 -7.65 -5.63 7.44
CA TRP A 75 -6.27 -5.13 7.50
C TRP A 75 -5.45 -5.76 8.62
N GLU A 76 -6.05 -6.13 9.76
CA GLU A 76 -5.33 -6.86 10.81
C GLU A 76 -4.95 -8.28 10.37
N GLN A 77 -5.81 -8.96 9.61
CA GLN A 77 -5.50 -10.28 9.06
C GLN A 77 -4.39 -10.17 8.01
N ALA A 78 -4.46 -9.15 7.16
CA ALA A 78 -3.41 -8.83 6.21
C ALA A 78 -2.07 -8.56 6.92
N LEU A 79 -2.09 -7.83 8.04
CA LEU A 79 -0.89 -7.49 8.80
C LEU A 79 -0.29 -8.74 9.45
N SER A 80 -1.11 -9.60 10.05
CA SER A 80 -0.65 -10.88 10.60
C SER A 80 0.02 -11.74 9.51
N ALA A 81 -0.62 -11.87 8.34
CA ALA A 81 -0.08 -12.65 7.23
C ALA A 81 1.21 -12.05 6.65
N PHE A 82 1.30 -10.72 6.58
CA PHE A 82 2.49 -10.01 6.13
C PHE A 82 3.69 -10.22 7.08
N ILE A 83 3.47 -10.11 8.39
CA ILE A 83 4.52 -10.34 9.40
C ILE A 83 5.06 -11.76 9.30
N GLU A 84 4.19 -12.76 9.22
CA GLU A 84 4.62 -14.16 9.10
C GLU A 84 5.40 -14.42 7.82
N LYS A 85 5.06 -13.75 6.70
CA LYS A 85 5.85 -13.83 5.46
C LYS A 85 7.23 -13.20 5.58
N LEU A 86 7.41 -12.13 6.36
CA LEU A 86 8.72 -11.51 6.56
C LEU A 86 9.54 -12.12 7.69
N ALA A 87 8.97 -13.03 8.48
CA ALA A 87 9.64 -13.66 9.60
C ALA A 87 10.95 -14.33 9.14
N GLY A 88 12.06 -14.02 9.84
CA GLY A 88 13.38 -14.60 9.55
C GLY A 88 14.13 -14.01 8.34
N THR A 89 13.53 -13.09 7.58
CA THR A 89 14.19 -12.46 6.40
C THR A 89 15.25 -11.41 6.76
N GLY A 90 15.17 -10.86 7.96
CA GLY A 90 16.00 -9.73 8.41
C GLY A 90 15.71 -8.40 7.70
N ILE A 91 14.68 -8.34 6.84
CA ILE A 91 14.28 -7.11 6.15
C ILE A 91 13.59 -6.19 7.15
N ARG A 92 14.04 -4.93 7.24
CA ARG A 92 13.44 -3.93 8.11
C ARG A 92 12.24 -3.30 7.42
N TRP A 93 11.22 -2.95 8.19
CA TRP A 93 10.01 -2.29 7.69
C TRP A 93 9.27 -1.60 8.83
N TYR A 94 8.36 -0.69 8.50
CA TYR A 94 7.43 -0.10 9.45
C TYR A 94 6.09 0.22 8.79
N ILE A 95 5.06 0.43 9.62
CA ILE A 95 3.69 0.71 9.17
C ILE A 95 3.44 2.21 9.17
N HIS A 96 2.82 2.71 8.10
CA HIS A 96 2.41 4.09 7.95
C HIS A 96 0.89 4.22 7.68
N GLY A 97 0.40 5.45 7.57
CA GLY A 97 -0.96 5.75 7.13
C GLY A 97 -2.04 5.38 8.14
N SER A 98 -3.24 5.07 7.66
CA SER A 98 -4.39 4.82 8.54
C SER A 98 -4.23 3.57 9.41
N ALA A 99 -3.48 2.56 8.96
CA ALA A 99 -3.19 1.39 9.78
C ALA A 99 -2.30 1.76 10.99
N ALA A 100 -1.29 2.62 10.80
CA ALA A 100 -0.50 3.16 11.90
C ALA A 100 -1.36 3.99 12.87
N MET A 101 -2.26 4.83 12.36
CA MET A 101 -3.22 5.57 13.21
C MET A 101 -4.09 4.63 14.05
N ALA A 102 -4.63 3.55 13.44
CA ALA A 102 -5.42 2.55 14.15
C ALA A 102 -4.61 1.83 15.24
N LEU A 103 -3.34 1.52 14.96
CA LEU A 103 -2.42 0.89 15.92
C LEU A 103 -2.03 1.82 17.08
N TRP A 104 -2.03 3.13 16.86
CA TRP A 104 -1.97 4.13 17.94
C TRP A 104 -3.24 4.17 18.81
N GLY A 105 -4.32 3.48 18.42
CA GLY A 105 -5.61 3.50 19.11
C GLY A 105 -6.54 4.63 18.65
N ILE A 106 -6.22 5.29 17.54
CA ILE A 106 -7.08 6.32 16.94
C ILE A 106 -8.21 5.63 16.18
N ALA A 107 -9.45 6.04 16.43
CA ALA A 107 -10.65 5.45 15.83
C ALA A 107 -10.78 5.80 14.33
N VAL A 108 -10.04 5.07 13.49
CA VAL A 108 -10.14 5.09 12.03
C VAL A 108 -10.36 3.67 11.49
N ALA A 109 -10.93 3.57 10.30
CA ALA A 109 -11.07 2.31 9.58
C ALA A 109 -10.06 2.28 8.41
N PRO A 110 -8.91 1.60 8.56
CA PRO A 110 -7.97 1.39 7.46
C PRO A 110 -8.63 0.64 6.31
N ARG A 111 -8.26 1.02 5.08
CA ARG A 111 -8.68 0.34 3.84
C ARG A 111 -7.59 -0.55 3.25
N ASP A 112 -6.37 -0.33 3.72
CA ASP A 112 -5.15 -0.91 3.24
C ASP A 112 -4.12 -0.89 4.38
N LEU A 113 -3.02 -1.58 4.13
CA LEU A 113 -1.78 -1.41 4.87
C LEU A 113 -0.82 -0.60 4.00
N ASN A 114 -0.10 0.34 4.61
CA ASN A 114 1.02 1.01 3.97
C ASN A 114 2.29 0.58 4.70
N ILE A 115 3.10 -0.23 4.04
CA ILE A 115 4.37 -0.72 4.57
C ILE A 115 5.50 0.05 3.91
N ILE A 116 6.35 0.62 4.74
CA ILE A 116 7.53 1.35 4.29
C ILE A 116 8.77 0.51 4.58
N PHE A 117 9.55 0.27 3.53
CA PHE A 117 10.90 -0.25 3.62
C PHE A 117 11.88 0.93 3.71
N PRO A 118 12.68 0.99 4.78
CA PRO A 118 13.54 2.14 5.04
C PRO A 118 14.69 2.28 4.04
N ASP A 119 15.10 1.19 3.38
CA ASP A 119 16.26 1.17 2.48
C ASP A 119 15.87 0.66 1.08
N LEU A 120 16.20 1.44 0.05
CA LEU A 120 16.00 1.04 -1.35
C LEU A 120 16.84 -0.18 -1.75
N ALA A 121 17.88 -0.50 -0.98
CA ALA A 121 18.73 -1.67 -1.19
C ALA A 121 17.97 -2.99 -1.01
N ASP A 122 16.89 -3.02 -0.22
CA ASP A 122 16.05 -4.20 -0.03
C ASP A 122 15.04 -4.43 -1.16
N PHE A 123 14.93 -3.50 -2.12
CA PHE A 123 13.91 -3.55 -3.18
C PHE A 123 13.87 -4.87 -3.94
N ASP A 124 15.00 -5.34 -4.47
CA ASP A 124 15.02 -6.56 -5.28
C ASP A 124 14.74 -7.81 -4.44
N ARG A 125 15.18 -7.82 -3.17
CA ARG A 125 14.88 -8.89 -2.21
C ARG A 125 13.39 -8.95 -1.91
N VAL A 126 12.77 -7.82 -1.60
CA VAL A 126 11.32 -7.72 -1.33
C VAL A 126 10.51 -8.08 -2.56
N ARG A 127 10.89 -7.57 -3.75
CA ARG A 127 10.22 -7.88 -5.02
C ARG A 127 10.24 -9.37 -5.32
N GLN A 128 11.39 -10.03 -5.14
CA GLN A 128 11.48 -11.47 -5.35
C GLN A 128 10.67 -12.24 -4.30
N HIS A 129 10.75 -11.83 -3.03
CA HIS A 129 10.10 -12.51 -1.91
C HIS A 129 8.57 -12.51 -2.01
N PHE A 130 7.98 -11.42 -2.49
CA PHE A 130 6.53 -11.23 -2.59
C PHE A 130 5.96 -11.32 -4.01
N LEU A 131 6.71 -11.84 -4.97
CA LEU A 131 6.26 -11.90 -6.36
C LEU A 131 4.92 -12.63 -6.50
N SER A 132 4.72 -13.71 -5.73
CA SER A 132 3.47 -14.49 -5.74
C SER A 132 2.25 -13.75 -5.19
N GLU A 133 2.43 -12.70 -4.39
CA GLU A 133 1.36 -11.91 -3.78
C GLU A 133 1.22 -10.53 -4.43
N THR A 134 2.11 -10.19 -5.36
CA THR A 134 2.15 -8.88 -6.00
C THR A 134 0.93 -8.71 -6.91
N ILE A 135 0.14 -7.67 -6.64
CA ILE A 135 -1.04 -7.30 -7.43
C ILE A 135 -0.82 -5.98 -8.20
N TYR A 136 0.08 -5.12 -7.73
CA TYR A 136 0.57 -3.95 -8.46
C TYR A 136 2.09 -4.09 -8.59
N PRO A 137 2.67 -4.02 -9.80
CA PRO A 137 4.10 -4.23 -9.99
C PRO A 137 4.94 -3.39 -9.03
N LEU A 138 6.01 -4.00 -8.51
CA LEU A 138 7.03 -3.27 -7.78
C LEU A 138 7.99 -2.63 -8.78
N GLU A 139 7.98 -1.30 -8.84
CA GLU A 139 8.80 -0.48 -9.73
C GLU A 139 9.71 0.45 -8.94
N ARG A 140 10.91 0.72 -9.48
CA ARG A 140 11.79 1.79 -8.98
C ARG A 140 11.29 3.12 -9.54
N CYS A 141 11.31 4.15 -8.72
CA CYS A 141 10.81 5.47 -9.07
C CYS A 141 11.92 6.50 -8.87
N GLU A 142 12.82 6.64 -9.85
CA GLU A 142 13.91 7.61 -9.77
C GLU A 142 13.36 9.05 -9.80
N GLY A 143 13.75 9.87 -8.82
CA GLY A 143 13.39 11.29 -8.77
C GLY A 143 11.95 11.57 -8.36
N TRP A 144 11.23 10.61 -7.75
CA TRP A 144 9.89 10.82 -7.22
C TRP A 144 9.87 10.82 -5.68
N LEU A 145 8.66 10.79 -5.08
CA LEU A 145 8.43 10.88 -3.64
C LEU A 145 9.10 9.72 -2.87
N MET A 146 9.14 8.53 -3.47
CA MET A 146 9.71 7.30 -2.94
C MET A 146 10.64 6.69 -3.99
N GLY A 147 11.65 5.92 -3.56
CA GLY A 147 12.62 5.27 -4.46
C GLY A 147 12.07 4.02 -5.15
N GLY A 148 10.97 3.47 -4.64
CA GLY A 148 10.21 2.40 -5.28
C GLY A 148 8.84 2.23 -4.67
N LEU A 149 7.90 1.71 -5.46
CA LEU A 149 6.49 1.55 -5.10
C LEU A 149 5.94 0.27 -5.70
N GLY A 150 4.90 -0.28 -5.08
CA GLY A 150 4.13 -1.40 -5.61
C GLY A 150 3.05 -1.81 -4.63
N GLY A 151 2.42 -2.96 -4.88
CA GLY A 151 1.34 -3.41 -4.00
C GLY A 151 1.13 -4.90 -4.02
N LEU A 152 0.78 -5.43 -2.86
CA LEU A 152 0.40 -6.82 -2.65
C LEU A 152 -1.10 -6.93 -2.41
N PHE A 153 -1.63 -8.14 -2.62
CA PHE A 153 -2.91 -8.52 -2.10
C PHE A 153 -2.78 -9.73 -1.18
N ILE A 154 -2.95 -9.51 0.12
CA ILE A 154 -2.90 -10.56 1.15
C ILE A 154 -4.05 -10.32 2.11
N HIS A 155 -5.24 -10.87 1.81
CA HIS A 155 -6.53 -10.55 2.46
C HIS A 155 -7.00 -9.10 2.30
N ALA A 156 -6.08 -8.14 2.31
CA ALA A 156 -6.30 -6.75 1.98
C ALA A 156 -5.20 -6.20 1.06
N ASN A 157 -5.44 -5.03 0.49
CA ASN A 157 -4.41 -4.26 -0.21
C ASN A 157 -3.28 -3.88 0.75
N ILE A 158 -2.04 -4.13 0.32
CA ILE A 158 -0.83 -3.70 1.03
C ILE A 158 0.01 -2.88 0.06
N GLY A 159 0.02 -1.56 0.24
CA GLY A 159 0.93 -0.67 -0.45
C GLY A 159 2.36 -0.86 0.09
N LEU A 160 3.31 -1.07 -0.81
CA LEU A 160 4.72 -1.14 -0.48
C LEU A 160 5.41 0.10 -1.01
N ALA A 161 6.19 0.75 -0.16
CA ALA A 161 6.99 1.90 -0.56
C ALA A 161 8.40 1.78 0.01
N PHE A 162 9.39 2.24 -0.77
CA PHE A 162 10.79 2.23 -0.39
C PHE A 162 11.26 3.67 -0.33
N ASN A 163 11.89 4.07 0.78
CA ASN A 163 12.53 5.39 0.82
C ASN A 163 13.54 5.53 -0.31
N ASN A 164 13.80 6.76 -0.72
CA ASN A 164 14.88 7.06 -1.64
C ASN A 164 16.22 6.58 -1.06
N ALA A 165 17.12 6.10 -1.92
CA ALA A 165 18.47 5.76 -1.50
C ALA A 165 19.17 7.03 -0.99
N THR A 166 19.77 6.93 0.19
CA THR A 166 20.57 7.99 0.80
C THR A 166 21.91 7.43 1.24
N ASP A 167 22.94 8.27 1.30
CA ASP A 167 24.28 7.88 1.78
C ASP A 167 24.28 7.50 3.28
N VAL A 168 23.26 7.95 4.01
CA VAL A 168 23.07 7.67 5.43
C VAL A 168 21.94 6.65 5.59
N PRO A 169 22.12 5.56 6.35
CA PRO A 169 21.04 4.63 6.67
C PRO A 169 19.87 5.33 7.35
N PHE A 170 18.66 4.91 7.03
CA PHE A 170 17.47 5.47 7.67
C PHE A 170 17.46 5.20 9.19
N ASP A 171 17.28 6.26 9.97
CA ASP A 171 17.17 6.20 11.42
C ASP A 171 15.76 5.72 11.83
N MET A 172 15.69 4.50 12.35
CA MET A 172 14.43 3.90 12.83
C MET A 172 14.06 4.33 14.26
N ARG A 173 14.98 4.96 15.01
CA ARG A 173 14.73 5.35 16.42
C ARG A 173 13.53 6.27 16.63
N PRO A 174 13.15 7.17 15.70
CA PRO A 174 11.94 7.99 15.84
C PRO A 174 10.63 7.20 15.71
N LEU A 175 10.67 5.95 15.23
CA LEU A 175 9.47 5.13 15.09
C LEU A 175 8.96 4.69 16.47
N LYS A 176 7.65 4.49 16.56
CA LYS A 176 7.04 3.90 17.73
C LYS A 176 7.12 2.38 17.62
N GLU A 177 7.87 1.76 18.51
CA GLU A 177 7.79 0.32 18.74
C GLU A 177 6.62 -0.02 19.67
N MET A 178 5.93 -1.12 19.37
CA MET A 178 4.84 -1.65 20.18
C MET A 178 4.72 -3.17 20.04
N GLU A 179 4.16 -3.80 21.07
CA GLU A 179 3.73 -5.19 21.01
C GLU A 179 2.35 -5.29 20.35
N TRP A 180 2.24 -6.13 19.32
CA TRP A 180 1.00 -6.43 18.63
C TRP A 180 0.90 -7.93 18.41
N ARG A 181 -0.08 -8.57 19.08
CA ARG A 181 -0.33 -10.02 19.02
C ARG A 181 0.94 -10.88 19.28
N GLY A 182 1.79 -10.47 20.21
CA GLY A 182 3.03 -11.17 20.58
C GLY A 182 4.17 -11.00 19.57
N ARG A 183 4.14 -9.93 18.79
CA ARG A 183 5.19 -9.50 17.86
C ARG A 183 5.49 -8.04 18.10
N THR A 184 6.77 -7.69 18.16
CA THR A 184 7.20 -6.29 18.13
C THR A 184 7.06 -5.75 16.71
N ILE A 185 6.34 -4.65 16.55
CA ILE A 185 6.20 -3.93 15.29
C ILE A 185 6.60 -2.46 15.45
N ALA A 186 7.04 -1.84 14.37
CA ALA A 186 7.33 -0.42 14.30
C ALA A 186 6.26 0.31 13.48
N ILE A 187 5.78 1.44 13.99
CA ILE A 187 4.80 2.30 13.32
C ILE A 187 5.30 3.74 13.29
N SER A 188 4.84 4.51 12.30
CA SER A 188 5.20 5.92 12.21
C SER A 188 4.75 6.73 13.42
N PRO A 189 5.56 7.71 13.85
CA PRO A 189 5.20 8.61 14.93
C PRO A 189 4.07 9.55 14.49
N LEU A 190 3.34 10.08 15.47
CA LEU A 190 2.14 10.89 15.24
C LEU A 190 2.44 12.16 14.44
N GLU A 191 3.62 12.75 14.63
CA GLU A 191 4.07 13.95 13.93
C GLU A 191 4.22 13.73 12.43
N TRP A 192 4.65 12.53 12.02
CA TRP A 192 4.75 12.18 10.60
C TRP A 192 3.36 11.96 10.01
N LEU A 193 2.47 11.31 10.76
CA LEU A 193 1.08 11.12 10.35
C LEU A 193 0.35 12.46 10.21
N ILE A 194 0.61 13.45 11.09
CA ILE A 194 0.06 14.81 10.94
C ILE A 194 0.56 15.44 9.65
N ARG A 195 1.88 15.45 9.42
CA ARG A 195 2.48 16.07 8.24
C ARG A 195 1.91 15.52 6.95
N ASP A 196 1.82 14.19 6.84
CA ASP A 196 1.27 13.54 5.65
C ASP A 196 -0.21 13.88 5.46
N ASN A 197 -1.02 13.82 6.51
CA ASN A 197 -2.44 14.14 6.37
C ASN A 197 -2.67 15.63 6.07
N GLN A 198 -1.82 16.54 6.56
CA GLN A 198 -1.85 17.96 6.15
C GLN A 198 -1.49 18.12 4.67
N HIS A 199 -0.43 17.45 4.21
CA HIS A 199 -0.01 17.47 2.81
C HIS A 199 -1.12 16.99 1.86
N TYR A 200 -1.85 15.93 2.25
CA TYR A 200 -2.97 15.40 1.48
C TYR A 200 -4.32 16.09 1.76
N GLY A 201 -4.36 17.19 2.52
CA GLY A 201 -5.60 17.94 2.80
C GLY A 201 -6.65 17.20 3.65
N ARG A 202 -6.24 16.20 4.43
CA ARG A 202 -7.11 15.34 5.26
C ARG A 202 -7.25 15.91 6.67
N SER A 203 -7.83 17.10 6.78
CA SER A 203 -7.96 17.86 8.02
C SER A 203 -8.72 17.09 9.12
N GLU A 204 -9.67 16.24 8.74
CA GLU A 204 -10.42 15.39 9.66
C GLU A 204 -9.51 14.39 10.38
N ARG A 205 -8.50 13.85 9.68
CA ARG A 205 -7.53 12.92 10.27
C ARG A 205 -6.54 13.64 11.16
N VAL A 206 -6.11 14.84 10.78
CA VAL A 206 -5.24 15.70 11.60
C VAL A 206 -5.92 15.97 12.95
N ALA A 207 -7.18 16.40 12.94
CA ALA A 207 -7.93 16.66 14.16
C ALA A 207 -8.07 15.42 15.07
N LEU A 208 -8.21 14.23 14.49
CA LEU A 208 -8.23 12.99 15.27
C LEU A 208 -6.88 12.72 15.96
N ILE A 209 -5.76 12.95 15.26
CA ILE A 209 -4.42 12.77 15.82
C ILE A 209 -4.15 13.79 16.93
N GLU A 210 -4.43 15.08 16.70
CA GLU A 210 -4.25 16.13 17.70
C GLU A 210 -5.11 15.91 18.95
N ARG A 211 -6.35 15.43 18.77
CA ARG A 211 -7.22 15.05 19.89
C ARG A 211 -6.68 13.86 20.66
N PHE A 212 -6.00 12.93 20.01
CA PHE A 212 -5.34 11.81 20.68
C PHE A 212 -4.13 12.30 21.50
N MET A 213 -3.28 13.13 20.90
CA MET A 213 -2.09 13.70 21.56
C MET A 213 -2.42 14.58 22.77
N SER A 214 -3.54 15.30 22.76
CA SER A 214 -3.97 16.14 23.89
C SER A 214 -4.56 15.37 25.08
N LYS A 215 -4.81 14.05 24.92
CA LYS A 215 -5.36 13.19 25.98
C LYS A 215 -4.32 12.30 26.65
N GLY A 216 -3.11 12.18 26.07
CA GLY A 216 -1.99 11.42 26.63
C GLY A 216 -1.07 12.32 27.43
#